data_AF-A0A7V9L5F9-F1
#
_entry.id   AF-A0A7V9L5F9-F1
#
_cell.length_a   1.000
_cell.length_b   1.000
_cell.length_c   1.000
_cell.angle_alpha   90.00
_cell.angle_beta   90.00
_cell.angle_gamma   90.00
#
_symmetry.space_group_name_H-M   'P 1'
#
loop_
_entity.id
_entity.type
_entity.pdbx_description
1 polymer ?
#
loop_
_entity_poly.entity_id
_entity_poly.type
_entity_poly.pdbx_seq_one_letter_code
_entity_poly.pdbx_strand_id
1 'polypeptide(L)'
;MLISKTYWGGMPFWFRRTPEHARCESLVLRAHDLRQLRALYWTSSAHPAPKIGVVVMHPRVDFTQHYAIPRLLDAGFGVLAAQTRHAGNDTMAEHEEMVLDLGACVQHLLAKRSVDKVVLLGNCGGASLAAYYQAQARRAPAERNKQSPGGSPTYFEGAPLTPAHGMIYTAPHRGQGNVMLAAIDPSVTDERDPMSCDAAIDMYDPANGFREPPAWSEYTPAFLASYRAAQRARVERLDAHAQAQLAEARTTTNPRRKAHDPVMVVYRTMANPAFVDRTIDPSDRDYGSLLSEQPHLMNYAALGLARTCTPRAWLSTWSGLSSNADLVKNVATITEPTLVVHAGRDREIFPADITAIGNAIASTDKRVETIPGARHYFEPELGAPTALPRSGGRAEGEASTTALPRSAGRAEGEASKTPHVEACMDVVVPWIQERFA
;
A
#
# COMPACT_ATOMS: atom_id res chain seq x y z
N MET A 1 19.24 11.01 -10.08
CA MET A 1 18.38 9.81 -10.07
C MET A 1 16.95 10.31 -9.85
N LEU A 2 15.98 9.87 -10.68
CA LEU A 2 14.60 10.36 -10.58
C LEU A 2 13.89 9.87 -9.33
N ILE A 3 14.30 8.72 -8.80
CA ILE A 3 13.65 8.11 -7.65
C ILE A 3 14.14 8.78 -6.36
N SER A 4 13.21 9.05 -5.44
CA SER A 4 13.49 9.67 -4.14
C SER A 4 14.56 8.92 -3.36
N LYS A 5 15.47 9.67 -2.71
CA LYS A 5 16.50 9.11 -1.83
C LYS A 5 15.89 8.39 -0.63
N THR A 6 14.74 8.83 -0.13
CA THR A 6 14.01 8.18 0.98
C THR A 6 13.51 6.80 0.59
N TYR A 7 13.19 6.59 -0.69
CA TYR A 7 12.74 5.31 -1.22
C TYR A 7 13.91 4.33 -1.44
N TRP A 8 15.06 4.81 -1.92
CA TRP A 8 16.25 3.96 -2.15
C TRP A 8 17.05 3.59 -0.90
N GLY A 9 16.84 4.27 0.24
CA GLY A 9 17.61 4.09 1.47
C GLY A 9 17.48 2.74 2.20
N GLY A 10 17.00 1.68 1.54
CA GLY A 10 16.97 0.31 2.08
C GLY A 10 15.61 -0.15 2.62
N MET A 11 14.57 -0.15 1.79
CA MET A 11 13.20 -0.59 2.10
C MET A 11 12.62 0.15 3.33
N PRO A 12 11.96 1.31 3.14
CA PRO A 12 11.59 2.20 4.25
C PRO A 12 10.67 1.58 5.30
N PHE A 13 10.04 0.45 4.98
CA PHE A 13 9.12 -0.31 5.82
C PHE A 13 9.75 -1.48 6.60
N TRP A 14 11.06 -1.72 6.52
CA TRP A 14 11.73 -2.75 7.33
C TRP A 14 11.93 -2.30 8.78
N PHE A 15 11.96 -3.26 9.71
CA PHE A 15 12.29 -2.99 11.10
C PHE A 15 13.66 -2.36 11.24
N ARG A 16 13.74 -1.39 12.17
CA ARG A 16 14.91 -0.53 12.36
C ARG A 16 15.86 -1.04 13.45
N ARG A 17 15.45 -2.08 14.17
CA ARG A 17 16.25 -2.84 15.13
C ARG A 17 15.92 -4.31 15.00
N THR A 18 16.89 -5.17 15.27
CA THR A 18 16.63 -6.59 15.47
C THR A 18 15.82 -6.75 16.77
N PRO A 19 14.65 -7.41 16.76
CA PRO A 19 13.92 -7.65 18.00
C PRO A 19 14.71 -8.58 18.92
N GLU A 20 14.76 -8.23 20.20
CA GLU A 20 15.35 -9.09 21.21
C GLU A 20 14.54 -10.38 21.35
N HIS A 21 15.20 -11.50 21.61
CA HIS A 21 14.52 -12.80 21.81
C HIS A 21 13.69 -13.29 20.60
N ALA A 22 13.80 -12.66 19.42
CA ALA A 22 13.04 -13.04 18.24
C ALA A 22 13.35 -14.48 17.81
N ARG A 23 12.28 -15.26 17.58
CA ARG A 23 12.30 -16.51 16.83
C ARG A 23 11.54 -16.30 15.53
N CYS A 24 12.12 -16.75 14.43
CA CYS A 24 11.52 -16.65 13.11
C CYS A 24 11.41 -18.04 12.49
N GLU A 25 10.20 -18.45 12.13
CA GLU A 25 9.93 -19.68 11.39
C GLU A 25 9.51 -19.34 9.95
N SER A 26 10.21 -19.90 8.97
CA SER A 26 9.83 -19.76 7.57
C SER A 26 8.72 -20.75 7.22
N LEU A 27 7.64 -20.24 6.62
CA LEU A 27 6.44 -21.01 6.30
C LEU A 27 6.14 -21.01 4.81
N VAL A 28 5.59 -22.14 4.39
CA VAL A 28 4.94 -22.30 3.09
C VAL A 28 3.48 -22.58 3.37
N LEU A 29 2.64 -21.57 3.20
CA LEU A 29 1.20 -21.72 3.36
C LEU A 29 0.57 -22.07 2.02
N ARG A 30 -0.61 -22.69 2.09
CA ARG A 30 -1.41 -23.02 0.92
C ARG A 30 -2.77 -22.35 1.07
N ALA A 31 -3.10 -21.51 0.10
CA ALA A 31 -4.41 -20.89 0.00
C ALA A 31 -5.49 -21.89 -0.43
N HIS A 32 -6.75 -21.49 -0.36
CA HIS A 32 -7.89 -22.35 -0.67
C HIS A 32 -7.83 -22.93 -2.09
N ASP A 33 -7.33 -22.15 -3.05
CA ASP A 33 -7.13 -22.52 -4.44
C ASP A 33 -5.84 -23.33 -4.68
N LEU A 34 -5.27 -23.89 -3.61
CA LEU A 34 -4.06 -24.74 -3.61
C LEU A 34 -2.75 -24.04 -3.98
N ARG A 35 -2.77 -22.75 -4.31
CA ARG A 35 -1.56 -21.98 -4.60
C ARG A 35 -0.80 -21.69 -3.31
N GLN A 36 0.53 -21.66 -3.43
CA GLN A 36 1.42 -21.46 -2.29
C GLN A 36 1.81 -19.99 -2.14
N LEU A 37 1.97 -19.59 -0.89
CA LEU A 37 2.53 -18.31 -0.50
C LEU A 37 3.62 -18.50 0.57
N ARG A 38 4.51 -17.51 0.70
CA ARG A 38 5.59 -17.50 1.69
C ARG A 38 5.24 -16.58 2.85
N ALA A 39 5.54 -17.01 4.06
CA ALA A 39 5.39 -16.19 5.26
C ALA A 39 6.50 -16.45 6.26
N LEU A 40 6.79 -15.46 7.10
CA LEU A 40 7.61 -15.59 8.29
C LEU A 40 6.72 -15.47 9.52
N TYR A 41 6.77 -16.46 10.40
CA TYR A 41 6.11 -16.38 11.70
C TYR A 41 7.12 -15.98 12.77
N TRP A 42 6.97 -14.76 13.24
CA TRP A 42 7.78 -14.16 14.27
C TRP A 42 7.12 -14.35 15.64
N THR A 43 7.90 -14.80 16.60
CA THR A 43 7.51 -14.91 18.02
C THR A 43 8.67 -14.46 18.90
N SER A 44 8.41 -14.22 20.18
CA SER A 44 9.46 -13.93 21.17
C SER A 44 9.71 -15.16 22.04
N SER A 45 10.97 -15.51 22.30
CA SER A 45 11.29 -16.58 23.26
C SER A 45 10.93 -16.20 24.70
N ALA A 46 10.73 -14.90 25.00
CA ALA A 46 10.20 -14.44 26.27
C ALA A 46 8.67 -14.69 26.39
N HIS A 47 7.97 -14.81 25.26
CA HIS A 47 6.54 -15.08 25.17
C HIS A 47 6.27 -16.24 24.19
N PRO A 48 6.64 -17.48 24.55
CA PRO A 48 6.72 -18.61 23.59
C PRO A 48 5.36 -19.12 23.08
N ALA A 49 4.24 -18.68 23.68
CA ALA A 49 2.89 -19.09 23.31
C ALA A 49 1.95 -17.86 23.23
N PRO A 50 2.11 -17.00 22.21
CA PRO A 50 1.30 -15.79 22.08
C PRO A 50 -0.19 -16.14 21.87
N LYS A 51 -1.08 -15.46 22.60
CA LYS A 51 -2.53 -15.64 22.47
C LYS A 51 -3.17 -14.74 21.41
N ILE A 52 -2.49 -13.65 21.07
CA ILE A 52 -2.89 -12.72 20.02
C ILE A 52 -1.86 -12.81 18.90
N GLY A 53 -2.36 -13.02 17.69
CA GLY A 53 -1.58 -13.03 16.47
C GLY A 53 -1.91 -11.81 15.60
N VAL A 54 -0.90 -11.20 15.01
CA VAL A 54 -1.05 -10.10 14.05
C VAL A 54 -0.62 -10.58 12.67
N VAL A 55 -1.45 -10.38 11.65
CA VAL A 55 -1.07 -10.64 10.26
C VAL A 55 -0.70 -9.32 9.59
N VAL A 56 0.44 -9.32 8.90
CA VAL A 56 0.91 -8.19 8.09
C VAL A 56 1.18 -8.69 6.66
N MET A 57 0.54 -8.07 5.67
CA MET A 57 0.66 -8.45 4.26
C MET A 57 0.42 -7.22 3.36
N HIS A 58 1.22 -7.07 2.30
CA HIS A 58 1.02 -6.03 1.29
C HIS A 58 0.81 -6.65 -0.09
N PRO A 59 -0.09 -6.12 -0.94
CA PRO A 59 -0.32 -6.61 -2.30
C PRO A 59 0.88 -6.65 -3.25
N ARG A 60 1.98 -5.97 -2.93
CA ARG A 60 3.06 -5.65 -3.90
C ARG A 60 4.47 -5.77 -3.35
N VAL A 61 4.69 -5.40 -2.09
CA VAL A 61 6.02 -5.35 -1.49
C VAL A 61 6.18 -6.36 -0.36
N ASP A 62 7.42 -6.65 -0.02
CA ASP A 62 7.76 -7.61 1.02
C ASP A 62 7.64 -7.01 2.43
N PHE A 63 6.59 -7.41 3.16
CA PHE A 63 6.37 -7.03 4.56
C PHE A 63 6.83 -8.08 5.57
N THR A 64 7.59 -9.10 5.16
CA THR A 64 8.07 -10.16 6.08
C THR A 64 8.98 -9.62 7.19
N GLN A 65 9.55 -8.43 7.02
CA GLN A 65 10.37 -7.70 7.99
C GLN A 65 9.74 -6.35 8.40
N HIS A 66 8.41 -6.22 8.38
CA HIS A 66 7.70 -4.96 8.66
C HIS A 66 8.14 -4.26 9.97
N TYR A 67 8.19 -2.92 9.95
CA TYR A 67 8.67 -2.11 11.06
C TYR A 67 7.92 -2.28 12.39
N ALA A 68 6.67 -2.74 12.34
CA ALA A 68 5.86 -3.01 13.53
C ALA A 68 6.31 -4.25 14.31
N ILE A 69 7.00 -5.21 13.65
CA ILE A 69 7.32 -6.52 14.24
C ILE A 69 8.02 -6.40 15.60
N PRO A 70 9.10 -5.62 15.78
CA PRO A 70 9.81 -5.60 17.06
C PRO A 70 8.93 -5.20 18.24
N ARG A 71 8.14 -4.13 18.09
CA ARG A 71 7.26 -3.65 19.17
C ARG A 71 6.08 -4.58 19.44
N LEU A 72 5.56 -5.27 18.42
CA LEU A 72 4.53 -6.29 18.60
C LEU A 72 5.08 -7.53 19.35
N LEU A 73 6.31 -7.96 19.06
CA LEU A 73 6.96 -9.06 19.77
C LEU A 73 7.26 -8.72 21.22
N ASP A 74 7.76 -7.52 21.50
CA ASP A 74 8.02 -7.03 22.86
C ASP A 74 6.74 -6.98 23.70
N ALA A 75 5.59 -6.74 23.06
CA ALA A 75 4.27 -6.77 23.70
C ALA A 75 3.69 -8.18 23.90
N GLY A 76 4.41 -9.23 23.49
CA GLY A 76 3.98 -10.62 23.63
C GLY A 76 3.07 -11.15 22.52
N PHE A 77 2.94 -10.44 21.39
CA PHE A 77 2.14 -10.89 20.25
C PHE A 77 2.96 -11.76 19.29
N GLY A 78 2.31 -12.71 18.63
CA GLY A 78 2.88 -13.42 17.48
C GLY A 78 2.62 -12.62 16.21
N VAL A 79 3.57 -12.56 15.28
CA VAL A 79 3.38 -11.84 14.00
C VAL A 79 3.58 -12.78 12.83
N LEU A 80 2.53 -12.99 12.03
CA LEU A 80 2.62 -13.70 10.76
C LEU A 80 2.75 -12.68 9.63
N ALA A 81 3.98 -12.46 9.18
CA ALA A 81 4.29 -11.50 8.14
C ALA A 81 4.43 -12.24 6.80
N ALA A 82 3.56 -11.97 5.84
CA ALA A 82 3.39 -12.79 4.65
C ALA A 82 3.53 -11.98 3.35
N GLN A 83 4.05 -12.64 2.32
CA GLN A 83 4.02 -12.14 0.96
C GLN A 83 2.80 -12.70 0.25
N THR A 84 2.12 -11.86 -0.52
CA THR A 84 1.16 -12.39 -1.51
C THR A 84 1.93 -13.17 -2.57
N ARG A 85 1.25 -14.08 -3.25
CA ARG A 85 1.81 -14.76 -4.44
C ARG A 85 2.19 -13.81 -5.59
N HIS A 86 1.79 -12.54 -5.50
CA HIS A 86 1.97 -11.49 -6.52
C HIS A 86 2.96 -10.41 -6.09
N ALA A 87 3.67 -10.57 -4.97
CA ALA A 87 4.70 -9.62 -4.56
C ALA A 87 5.73 -9.42 -5.68
N GLY A 88 5.97 -8.16 -6.06
CA GLY A 88 6.83 -7.79 -7.19
C GLY A 88 6.28 -8.09 -8.59
N ASN A 89 5.02 -8.55 -8.72
CA ASN A 89 4.41 -8.90 -9.99
C ASN A 89 3.03 -8.24 -10.17
N ASP A 90 3.01 -7.05 -10.77
CA ASP A 90 1.76 -6.36 -11.11
C ASP A 90 1.02 -7.01 -12.28
N THR A 91 1.73 -7.75 -13.13
CA THR A 91 1.21 -8.23 -14.42
C THR A 91 -0.02 -9.11 -14.24
N MET A 92 0.01 -9.98 -13.24
CA MET A 92 -1.04 -10.97 -12.98
C MET A 92 -1.79 -10.71 -11.67
N ALA A 93 -1.57 -9.55 -11.04
CA ALA A 93 -2.08 -9.25 -9.71
C ALA A 93 -3.60 -9.03 -9.70
N GLU A 94 -4.36 -10.06 -9.34
CA GLU A 94 -5.79 -9.94 -8.97
C GLU A 94 -5.93 -9.93 -7.44
N HIS A 95 -6.59 -8.91 -6.88
CA HIS A 95 -6.82 -8.78 -5.44
C HIS A 95 -7.64 -9.94 -4.86
N GLU A 96 -8.54 -10.53 -5.65
CA GLU A 96 -9.35 -11.67 -5.22
C GLU A 96 -8.48 -12.89 -4.86
N GLU A 97 -7.38 -13.13 -5.58
CA GLU A 97 -6.42 -14.19 -5.22
C GLU A 97 -5.67 -13.86 -3.92
N MET A 98 -5.35 -12.59 -3.69
CA MET A 98 -4.65 -12.14 -2.48
C MET A 98 -5.52 -12.22 -1.22
N VAL A 99 -6.84 -12.11 -1.36
CA VAL A 99 -7.78 -12.36 -0.26
C VAL A 99 -7.70 -13.82 0.20
N LEU A 100 -7.53 -14.79 -0.71
CA LEU A 100 -7.33 -16.18 -0.34
C LEU A 100 -5.99 -16.40 0.38
N ASP A 101 -4.94 -15.70 -0.05
CA ASP A 101 -3.63 -15.70 0.60
C ASP A 101 -3.72 -15.18 2.05
N LEU A 102 -4.44 -14.08 2.26
CA LEU A 102 -4.67 -13.54 3.60
C LEU A 102 -5.52 -14.49 4.46
N GLY A 103 -6.52 -15.15 3.87
CA GLY A 103 -7.32 -16.18 4.54
C GLY A 103 -6.48 -17.37 5.00
N ALA A 104 -5.50 -17.81 4.21
CA ALA A 104 -4.57 -18.86 4.63
C ALA A 104 -3.76 -18.46 5.87
N CYS A 105 -3.36 -17.18 5.95
CA CYS A 105 -2.63 -16.65 7.10
C CYS A 105 -3.48 -16.64 8.37
N VAL A 106 -4.71 -16.14 8.28
CA VAL A 106 -5.65 -16.10 9.40
C VAL A 106 -5.96 -17.52 9.90
N GLN A 107 -6.27 -18.45 8.98
CA GLN A 107 -6.52 -19.84 9.32
C GLN A 107 -5.31 -20.51 9.96
N HIS A 108 -4.10 -20.24 9.47
CA HIS A 108 -2.88 -20.81 10.04
C HIS A 108 -2.68 -20.40 11.50
N LEU A 109 -2.90 -19.12 11.82
CA LEU A 109 -2.79 -18.64 13.21
C LEU A 109 -3.82 -19.33 14.11
N LEU A 110 -5.10 -19.29 13.74
CA LEU A 110 -6.20 -19.82 14.55
C LEU A 110 -6.14 -21.35 14.71
N ALA A 111 -5.81 -22.08 13.63
CA ALA A 111 -5.88 -23.54 13.63
C ALA A 111 -4.57 -24.24 14.01
N LYS A 112 -3.40 -23.57 13.90
CA LYS A 112 -2.08 -24.22 14.05
C LYS A 112 -1.15 -23.55 15.07
N ARG A 113 -1.42 -22.33 15.54
CA ARG A 113 -0.48 -21.57 16.39
C ARG A 113 -0.98 -21.28 17.80
N SER A 114 -2.08 -21.90 18.24
CA SER A 114 -2.68 -21.67 19.58
C SER A 114 -2.98 -20.19 19.86
N VAL A 115 -3.22 -19.43 18.79
CA VAL A 115 -3.65 -18.04 18.82
C VAL A 115 -5.18 -18.02 18.94
N ASP A 116 -5.67 -17.28 19.93
CA ASP A 116 -7.10 -17.17 20.24
C ASP A 116 -7.73 -15.97 19.51
N LYS A 117 -6.94 -14.91 19.25
CA LYS A 117 -7.37 -13.68 18.58
C LYS A 117 -6.41 -13.29 17.46
N VAL A 118 -6.96 -12.89 16.31
CA VAL A 118 -6.19 -12.42 15.15
C VAL A 118 -6.54 -10.97 14.85
N VAL A 119 -5.52 -10.11 14.73
CA VAL A 119 -5.63 -8.73 14.29
C VAL A 119 -4.99 -8.59 12.90
N LEU A 120 -5.64 -7.88 11.99
CA LEU A 120 -5.07 -7.56 10.68
C LEU A 120 -4.47 -6.15 10.72
N LEU A 121 -3.17 -6.05 10.49
CA LEU A 121 -2.47 -4.77 10.36
C LEU A 121 -2.14 -4.53 8.89
N GLY A 122 -2.92 -3.64 8.25
CA GLY A 122 -2.70 -3.20 6.89
C GLY A 122 -1.97 -1.86 6.85
N ASN A 123 -0.74 -1.84 6.35
CA ASN A 123 -0.03 -0.59 6.01
C ASN A 123 -0.19 -0.27 4.52
N CYS A 124 -0.46 0.99 4.15
CA CYS A 124 -0.55 1.41 2.75
C CYS A 124 -1.58 0.54 1.97
N GLY A 125 -1.18 -0.13 0.90
CA GLY A 125 -2.04 -1.04 0.14
C GLY A 125 -2.42 -2.33 0.86
N GLY A 126 -1.75 -2.65 1.98
CA GLY A 126 -2.21 -3.71 2.89
C GLY A 126 -3.55 -3.38 3.53
N ALA A 127 -3.91 -2.10 3.69
CA ALA A 127 -5.18 -1.69 4.30
C ALA A 127 -6.39 -2.06 3.43
N SER A 128 -6.35 -1.76 2.13
CA SER A 128 -7.42 -2.14 1.19
C SER A 128 -7.55 -3.66 1.07
N LEU A 129 -6.43 -4.40 1.07
CA LEU A 129 -6.44 -5.86 1.08
C LEU A 129 -7.09 -6.42 2.35
N ALA A 130 -6.67 -5.95 3.53
CA ALA A 130 -7.20 -6.41 4.81
C ALA A 130 -8.69 -6.09 4.95
N ALA A 131 -9.12 -4.90 4.53
CA ALA A 131 -10.54 -4.52 4.54
C ALA A 131 -11.36 -5.35 3.56
N TYR A 132 -10.84 -5.62 2.35
CA TYR A 132 -11.56 -6.46 1.39
C TYR A 132 -11.70 -7.89 1.89
N TYR A 133 -10.64 -8.48 2.46
CA TYR A 133 -10.73 -9.77 3.13
C TYR A 133 -11.78 -9.78 4.23
N GLN A 134 -11.74 -8.79 5.14
CA GLN A 134 -12.65 -8.73 6.29
C GLN A 134 -14.11 -8.60 5.83
N ALA A 135 -14.39 -7.76 4.84
CA ALA A 135 -15.72 -7.58 4.27
C ALA A 135 -16.28 -8.87 3.66
N GLN A 136 -15.43 -9.71 3.02
CA GLN A 136 -15.86 -11.01 2.50
C GLN A 136 -15.97 -12.07 3.60
N ALA A 137 -15.06 -12.07 4.58
CA ALA A 137 -15.06 -13.03 5.68
C ALA A 137 -16.33 -12.92 6.55
N ARG A 138 -16.85 -11.70 6.75
CA ARG A 138 -18.08 -11.44 7.52
C ARG A 138 -19.37 -11.86 6.81
N ARG A 139 -19.35 -11.98 5.48
CA ARG A 139 -20.54 -12.38 4.70
C ARG A 139 -20.77 -13.88 4.82
N ALA A 140 -22.04 -14.28 4.76
CA ALA A 140 -22.37 -15.69 4.58
C ALA A 140 -21.72 -16.20 3.28
N PRO A 141 -21.24 -17.46 3.21
CA PRO A 141 -20.51 -17.95 2.06
C PRO A 141 -21.22 -17.73 0.70
N ALA A 142 -22.55 -17.86 0.66
CA ALA A 142 -23.35 -17.66 -0.54
C ALA A 142 -23.43 -16.20 -1.05
N GLU A 143 -23.12 -15.22 -0.19
CA GLU A 143 -23.22 -13.77 -0.44
C GLU A 143 -21.87 -13.13 -0.77
N ARG A 144 -20.79 -13.91 -0.71
CA ARG A 144 -19.44 -13.46 -1.08
C ARG A 144 -19.36 -13.23 -2.58
N ASN A 145 -18.46 -12.34 -2.99
CA ASN A 145 -18.20 -12.06 -4.40
C ASN A 145 -17.82 -13.36 -5.10
N LYS A 146 -18.59 -13.78 -6.12
CA LYS A 146 -18.36 -15.03 -6.86
C LYS A 146 -17.37 -14.87 -8.02
N GLN A 147 -17.24 -13.64 -8.50
CA GLN A 147 -16.38 -13.29 -9.63
C GLN A 147 -15.59 -12.02 -9.33
N SER A 148 -14.35 -11.95 -9.82
CA SER A 148 -13.57 -10.71 -9.89
C SER A 148 -14.19 -9.74 -10.91
N PRO A 149 -13.81 -8.45 -10.91
CA PRO A 149 -14.26 -7.51 -11.94
C PRO A 149 -13.84 -7.91 -13.37
N GLY A 150 -12.76 -8.70 -13.51
CA GLY A 150 -12.35 -9.36 -14.76
C GLY A 150 -13.12 -10.65 -15.09
N GLY A 151 -14.04 -11.05 -14.21
CA GLY A 151 -14.90 -12.22 -14.37
C GLY A 151 -14.24 -13.57 -14.10
N SER A 152 -13.09 -13.60 -13.41
CA SER A 152 -12.48 -14.83 -12.89
C SER A 152 -13.28 -15.32 -11.67
N PRO A 153 -13.51 -16.63 -11.49
CA PRO A 153 -14.09 -17.15 -10.25
C PRO A 153 -13.17 -16.85 -9.06
N THR A 154 -13.75 -16.40 -7.94
CA THR A 154 -13.00 -16.08 -6.72
C THR A 154 -12.86 -17.26 -5.76
N TYR A 155 -13.77 -18.22 -5.85
CA TYR A 155 -13.90 -19.37 -4.94
C TYR A 155 -14.15 -18.99 -3.47
N PHE A 156 -14.62 -17.77 -3.20
CA PHE A 156 -14.86 -17.29 -1.83
C PHE A 156 -15.98 -18.04 -1.09
N GLU A 157 -16.94 -18.60 -1.83
CA GLU A 157 -18.05 -19.38 -1.31
C GLU A 157 -17.60 -20.70 -0.67
N GLY A 158 -16.50 -21.29 -1.16
CA GLY A 158 -15.91 -22.51 -0.60
C GLY A 158 -14.77 -22.24 0.38
N ALA A 159 -14.23 -21.03 0.39
CA ALA A 159 -13.05 -20.68 1.16
C ALA A 159 -13.36 -20.52 2.67
N PRO A 160 -12.50 -21.07 3.56
CA PRO A 160 -12.63 -20.88 5.01
C PRO A 160 -12.13 -19.48 5.40
N LEU A 161 -12.88 -18.44 5.04
CA LEU A 161 -12.58 -17.06 5.43
C LEU A 161 -13.19 -16.80 6.81
N THR A 162 -12.35 -16.79 7.85
CA THR A 162 -12.76 -16.45 9.22
C THR A 162 -12.49 -14.97 9.47
N PRO A 163 -13.49 -14.18 9.92
CA PRO A 163 -13.28 -12.78 10.29
C PRO A 163 -12.14 -12.64 11.30
N ALA A 164 -11.29 -11.64 11.09
CA ALA A 164 -10.36 -11.21 12.12
C ALA A 164 -11.11 -10.50 13.25
N HIS A 165 -10.46 -10.41 14.41
CA HIS A 165 -11.04 -9.85 15.63
C HIS A 165 -10.85 -8.34 15.75
N GLY A 166 -9.88 -7.76 15.05
CA GLY A 166 -9.62 -6.33 15.04
C GLY A 166 -8.85 -5.89 13.78
N MET A 167 -9.02 -4.63 13.40
CA MET A 167 -8.45 -4.05 12.20
C MET A 167 -7.57 -2.85 12.55
N ILE A 168 -6.35 -2.82 12.01
CA ILE A 168 -5.42 -1.70 12.17
C ILE A 168 -4.96 -1.26 10.79
N TYR A 169 -5.14 0.02 10.48
CA TYR A 169 -4.78 0.62 9.21
C TYR A 169 -3.75 1.73 9.45
N THR A 170 -2.50 1.52 9.00
CA THR A 170 -1.38 2.46 9.22
C THR A 170 -0.95 3.08 7.90
N ALA A 171 -0.91 4.41 7.83
CA ALA A 171 -0.81 5.15 6.58
C ALA A 171 -1.64 4.49 5.44
N PRO A 172 -2.99 4.40 5.57
CA PRO A 172 -3.80 3.70 4.58
C PRO A 172 -4.23 4.60 3.42
N HIS A 173 -3.95 4.16 2.19
CA HIS A 173 -4.58 4.75 1.01
C HIS A 173 -5.92 4.07 0.71
N ARG A 174 -6.80 4.71 -0.05
CA ARG A 174 -8.15 4.20 -0.36
C ARG A 174 -8.20 2.91 -1.21
N GLY A 175 -7.08 2.52 -1.81
CA GLY A 175 -6.93 1.32 -2.63
C GLY A 175 -6.09 1.60 -3.87
N GLN A 176 -5.45 0.58 -4.42
CA GLN A 176 -4.55 0.68 -5.58
C GLN A 176 -5.25 1.31 -6.78
N GLY A 177 -6.52 0.97 -7.01
CA GLY A 177 -7.34 1.58 -8.05
C GLY A 177 -7.62 3.08 -7.81
N ASN A 178 -7.87 3.48 -6.56
CA ASN A 178 -8.07 4.89 -6.21
C ASN A 178 -6.77 5.70 -6.36
N VAL A 179 -5.62 5.12 -5.96
CA VAL A 179 -4.29 5.73 -6.18
C VAL A 179 -4.03 5.90 -7.68
N MET A 180 -4.27 4.85 -8.48
CA MET A 180 -4.14 4.91 -9.93
C MET A 180 -5.05 5.99 -10.54
N LEU A 181 -6.33 6.03 -10.17
CA LEU A 181 -7.26 7.04 -10.68
C LEU A 181 -6.82 8.48 -10.34
N ALA A 182 -6.21 8.68 -9.17
CA ALA A 182 -5.70 9.98 -8.76
C ALA A 182 -4.38 10.37 -9.42
N ALA A 183 -3.58 9.40 -9.87
CA ALA A 183 -2.21 9.59 -10.39
C ALA A 183 -2.05 9.29 -11.88
N ILE A 184 -3.06 8.77 -12.58
CA ILE A 184 -3.00 8.52 -14.01
C ILE A 184 -3.02 9.86 -14.77
N ASP A 185 -2.13 10.01 -15.74
CA ASP A 185 -2.05 11.25 -16.53
C ASP A 185 -3.13 11.28 -17.59
N PRO A 186 -4.13 12.17 -17.51
CA PRO A 186 -5.22 12.17 -18.47
C PRO A 186 -4.82 12.73 -19.83
N SER A 187 -3.67 13.41 -19.95
CA SER A 187 -3.23 14.06 -21.18
C SER A 187 -2.77 13.08 -22.26
N VAL A 188 -2.58 11.79 -21.94
CA VAL A 188 -2.25 10.76 -22.95
C VAL A 188 -3.42 10.58 -23.91
N THR A 189 -3.17 10.83 -25.20
CA THR A 189 -4.21 10.76 -26.25
C THR A 189 -4.18 9.46 -27.04
N ASP A 190 -3.03 8.78 -27.13
CA ASP A 190 -2.89 7.43 -27.69
C ASP A 190 -2.12 6.52 -26.70
N GLU A 191 -2.76 5.46 -26.22
CA GLU A 191 -2.14 4.50 -25.28
C GLU A 191 -0.95 3.72 -25.90
N ARG A 192 -0.76 3.78 -27.23
CA ARG A 192 0.38 3.18 -27.93
C ARG A 192 1.54 4.16 -28.13
N ASP A 193 1.33 5.44 -27.88
CA ASP A 193 2.36 6.47 -27.92
C ASP A 193 2.45 7.17 -26.56
N PRO A 194 3.37 6.75 -25.67
CA PRO A 194 3.51 7.37 -24.36
C PRO A 194 3.96 8.83 -24.41
N MET A 195 4.43 9.32 -25.55
CA MET A 195 4.79 10.72 -25.76
C MET A 195 3.60 11.57 -26.21
N SER A 196 2.48 10.95 -26.57
CA SER A 196 1.25 11.65 -26.93
C SER A 196 0.73 12.47 -25.74
N CYS A 197 0.27 13.69 -26.04
CA CYS A 197 -0.10 14.67 -25.02
C CYS A 197 -1.12 15.67 -25.54
N ASP A 198 -2.23 15.83 -24.81
CA ASP A 198 -3.14 16.97 -24.91
C ASP A 198 -2.68 18.07 -23.95
N ALA A 199 -2.09 19.13 -24.51
CA ALA A 199 -1.56 20.25 -23.74
C ALA A 199 -2.63 20.98 -22.90
N ALA A 200 -3.91 20.94 -23.30
CA ALA A 200 -4.97 21.63 -22.57
C ALA A 200 -5.28 20.99 -21.20
N ILE A 201 -4.88 19.73 -20.98
CA ILE A 201 -5.07 18.99 -19.73
C ILE A 201 -3.77 18.40 -19.19
N ASP A 202 -2.62 18.79 -19.73
CA ASP A 202 -1.32 18.41 -19.18
C ASP A 202 -1.02 19.24 -17.92
N MET A 203 -1.10 18.61 -16.76
CA MET A 203 -0.80 19.28 -15.50
C MET A 203 0.66 19.73 -15.39
N TYR A 204 1.57 19.19 -16.21
CA TYR A 204 2.98 19.55 -16.23
C TYR A 204 3.32 20.64 -17.27
N ASP A 205 2.31 21.16 -17.98
CA ASP A 205 2.48 22.34 -18.84
C ASP A 205 2.43 23.63 -17.98
N PRO A 206 3.45 24.52 -18.06
CA PRO A 206 3.43 25.81 -17.37
C PRO A 206 2.19 26.68 -17.68
N ALA A 207 1.61 26.53 -18.87
CA ALA A 207 0.38 27.24 -19.26
C ALA A 207 -0.83 26.87 -18.37
N ASN A 208 -0.80 25.68 -17.76
CA ASN A 208 -1.84 25.20 -16.85
C ASN A 208 -1.55 25.49 -15.37
N GLY A 209 -0.42 26.13 -15.06
CA GLY A 209 -0.03 26.50 -13.69
C GLY A 209 1.13 25.70 -13.09
N PHE A 210 1.73 24.78 -13.87
CA PHE A 210 2.93 24.06 -13.44
C PHE A 210 4.10 25.01 -13.19
N ARG A 211 4.88 24.73 -12.14
CA ARG A 211 6.17 25.38 -11.89
C ARG A 211 7.26 24.33 -11.74
N GLU A 212 8.45 24.67 -12.24
CA GLU A 212 9.60 23.77 -12.17
C GLU A 212 9.96 23.43 -10.71
N PRO A 213 10.12 22.14 -10.36
CA PRO A 213 10.50 21.73 -9.01
C PRO A 213 11.79 22.43 -8.52
N PRO A 214 11.89 22.75 -7.23
CA PRO A 214 10.93 22.45 -6.16
C PRO A 214 9.88 23.55 -5.93
N ALA A 215 9.67 24.47 -6.89
CA ALA A 215 8.63 25.48 -6.74
C ALA A 215 7.24 24.84 -6.80
N TRP A 216 6.38 25.16 -5.84
CA TRP A 216 5.00 24.70 -5.84
C TRP A 216 4.21 25.32 -6.99
N SER A 217 3.50 24.47 -7.73
CA SER A 217 2.48 24.82 -8.71
C SER A 217 1.21 25.31 -8.02
N GLU A 218 0.36 26.00 -8.78
CA GLU A 218 -0.98 26.40 -8.33
C GLU A 218 -1.96 26.19 -9.48
N TYR A 219 -2.95 25.32 -9.29
CA TYR A 219 -3.98 25.04 -10.30
C TYR A 219 -5.29 25.73 -9.95
N THR A 220 -5.95 26.28 -10.97
CA THR A 220 -7.28 26.86 -10.76
C THR A 220 -8.32 25.77 -10.44
N PRO A 221 -9.36 26.06 -9.66
CA PRO A 221 -10.44 25.09 -9.39
C PRO A 221 -11.11 24.57 -10.68
N ALA A 222 -11.24 25.41 -11.71
CA ALA A 222 -11.80 25.03 -12.99
C ALA A 222 -10.90 24.02 -13.73
N PHE A 223 -9.59 24.24 -13.75
CA PHE A 223 -8.65 23.27 -14.33
C PHE A 223 -8.69 21.94 -13.57
N LEU A 224 -8.67 21.97 -12.23
CA LEU A 224 -8.71 20.76 -11.42
C LEU A 224 -9.99 19.94 -11.66
N ALA A 225 -11.14 20.60 -11.79
CA ALA A 225 -12.40 19.90 -12.10
C ALA A 225 -12.33 19.18 -13.46
N SER A 226 -11.89 19.88 -14.52
CA SER A 226 -11.71 19.31 -15.85
C SER A 226 -10.65 18.18 -15.85
N TYR A 227 -9.55 18.37 -15.13
CA TYR A 227 -8.46 17.41 -15.02
C TYR A 227 -8.92 16.11 -14.35
N ARG A 228 -9.62 16.18 -13.22
CA ARG A 228 -10.16 14.99 -12.53
C ARG A 228 -11.20 14.27 -13.38
N ALA A 229 -12.04 14.99 -14.12
CA ALA A 229 -12.96 14.39 -15.07
C ALA A 229 -12.22 13.65 -16.20
N ALA A 230 -11.13 14.24 -16.72
CA ALA A 230 -10.31 13.62 -17.76
C ALA A 230 -9.55 12.37 -17.24
N GLN A 231 -9.08 12.36 -15.98
CA GLN A 231 -8.49 11.17 -15.35
C GLN A 231 -9.49 10.02 -15.31
N ARG A 232 -10.72 10.31 -14.85
CA ARG A 232 -11.80 9.35 -14.82
C ARG A 232 -12.12 8.83 -16.22
N ALA A 233 -12.21 9.71 -17.21
CA ALA A 233 -12.48 9.33 -18.60
C ALA A 233 -11.37 8.43 -19.18
N ARG A 234 -10.09 8.64 -18.84
CA ARG A 234 -9.00 7.75 -19.25
C ARG A 234 -9.14 6.36 -18.62
N VAL A 235 -9.45 6.27 -17.34
CA VAL A 235 -9.72 4.98 -16.67
C VAL A 235 -10.93 4.27 -17.30
N GLU A 236 -12.00 4.99 -17.63
CA GLU A 236 -13.16 4.40 -18.32
C GLU A 236 -12.79 3.80 -19.69
N ARG A 237 -11.94 4.47 -20.47
CA ARG A 237 -11.44 3.92 -21.75
C ARG A 237 -10.60 2.67 -21.54
N LEU A 238 -9.72 2.67 -20.53
CA LEU A 238 -8.89 1.50 -20.19
C LEU A 238 -9.74 0.32 -19.69
N ASP A 239 -10.76 0.59 -18.86
CA ASP A 239 -11.72 -0.43 -18.42
C ASP A 239 -12.49 -1.01 -19.61
N ALA A 240 -13.02 -0.16 -20.50
CA ALA A 240 -13.72 -0.62 -21.70
C ALA A 240 -12.81 -1.46 -22.62
N HIS A 241 -11.55 -1.06 -22.77
CA HIS A 241 -10.56 -1.83 -23.53
C HIS A 241 -10.29 -3.20 -22.89
N ALA A 242 -10.08 -3.24 -21.57
CA ALA A 242 -9.88 -4.47 -20.81
C ALA A 242 -11.09 -5.42 -20.95
N GLN A 243 -12.30 -4.90 -20.80
CA GLN A 243 -13.53 -5.68 -20.93
C GLN A 243 -13.72 -6.21 -22.37
N ALA A 244 -13.42 -5.42 -23.40
CA ALA A 244 -13.50 -5.85 -24.79
C ALA A 244 -12.54 -7.02 -25.08
N GLN A 245 -11.30 -6.95 -24.58
CA GLN A 245 -10.33 -8.03 -24.71
C GLN A 245 -10.80 -9.33 -24.03
N LEU A 246 -11.39 -9.22 -22.84
CA LEU A 246 -11.94 -10.38 -22.13
C LEU A 246 -13.18 -10.97 -22.83
N ALA A 247 -14.02 -10.14 -23.44
CA ALA A 247 -15.19 -10.57 -24.19
C ALA A 247 -14.81 -11.33 -25.47
N GLU A 248 -13.77 -10.87 -26.19
CA GLU A 248 -13.25 -11.58 -27.37
C GLU A 248 -12.77 -13.00 -27.01
N ALA A 249 -11.98 -13.12 -25.93
CA ALA A 249 -11.46 -14.42 -25.47
C ALA A 249 -12.58 -15.41 -25.08
N ARG A 250 -13.72 -14.92 -24.56
CA ARG A 250 -14.87 -15.76 -24.16
C ARG A 250 -15.69 -16.26 -25.34
N THR A 251 -15.81 -15.46 -26.40
CA THR A 251 -16.73 -15.72 -27.52
C THR A 251 -16.06 -16.39 -28.72
N THR A 252 -14.72 -16.31 -28.81
CA THR A 252 -13.97 -16.90 -29.92
C THR A 252 -13.99 -18.44 -29.90
N THR A 253 -14.13 -19.05 -31.08
CA THR A 253 -13.97 -20.51 -31.27
C THR A 253 -12.53 -20.91 -31.55
N ASN A 254 -11.64 -19.94 -31.79
CA ASN A 254 -10.23 -20.22 -32.06
C ASN A 254 -9.50 -20.56 -30.74
N PRO A 255 -8.93 -21.77 -30.59
CA PRO A 255 -8.33 -22.20 -29.34
C PRO A 255 -7.12 -21.35 -28.92
N ARG A 256 -6.35 -20.79 -29.86
CA ARG A 256 -5.23 -19.88 -29.56
C ARG A 256 -5.73 -18.55 -29.02
N ARG A 257 -6.79 -17.97 -29.61
CA ARG A 257 -7.37 -16.71 -29.12
C ARG A 257 -8.07 -16.90 -27.77
N LYS A 258 -8.67 -18.07 -27.53
CA LYS A 258 -9.27 -18.42 -26.24
C LYS A 258 -8.23 -18.59 -25.12
N ALA A 259 -7.03 -19.09 -25.45
CA ALA A 259 -5.91 -19.24 -24.52
C ALA A 259 -5.04 -17.99 -24.38
N HIS A 260 -5.20 -17.00 -25.26
CA HIS A 260 -4.43 -15.76 -25.23
C HIS A 260 -4.88 -14.87 -24.07
N ASP A 261 -3.95 -14.54 -23.18
CA ASP A 261 -4.15 -13.55 -22.12
C ASP A 261 -3.34 -12.30 -22.49
N PRO A 262 -3.98 -11.23 -23.00
CA PRO A 262 -3.27 -10.05 -23.45
C PRO A 262 -2.64 -9.33 -22.25
N VAL A 263 -1.54 -8.62 -22.50
CA VAL A 263 -0.93 -7.69 -21.54
C VAL A 263 -1.20 -6.27 -22.01
N MET A 264 -1.79 -5.47 -21.13
CA MET A 264 -1.89 -4.03 -21.25
C MET A 264 -0.61 -3.39 -20.73
N VAL A 265 -0.16 -2.34 -21.41
CA VAL A 265 0.96 -1.50 -20.95
C VAL A 265 0.38 -0.11 -20.66
N VAL A 266 0.46 0.33 -19.41
CA VAL A 266 -0.16 1.60 -18.98
C VAL A 266 0.93 2.64 -18.73
N TYR A 267 0.91 3.72 -19.51
CA TYR A 267 1.87 4.83 -19.43
C TYR A 267 1.40 6.02 -18.61
N ARG A 268 2.38 6.77 -18.08
CA ARG A 268 2.19 8.02 -17.35
C ARG A 268 1.23 7.91 -16.16
N THR A 269 1.74 7.36 -15.06
CA THR A 269 1.01 7.07 -13.81
C THR A 269 1.59 7.80 -12.60
N MET A 270 2.17 8.99 -12.81
CA MET A 270 2.76 9.86 -11.78
C MET A 270 2.26 11.29 -11.90
N ALA A 271 0.97 11.49 -12.16
CA ALA A 271 0.34 12.78 -12.43
C ALA A 271 -0.83 13.04 -11.47
N ASN A 272 -0.53 13.18 -10.18
CA ASN A 272 -1.48 13.68 -9.20
C ASN A 272 -1.17 15.16 -8.90
N PRO A 273 -2.10 16.11 -9.15
CA PRO A 273 -1.93 17.52 -8.83
C PRO A 273 -1.44 17.81 -7.41
N ALA A 274 -1.86 17.02 -6.41
CA ALA A 274 -1.46 17.20 -5.02
C ALA A 274 0.04 16.97 -4.76
N PHE A 275 0.76 16.34 -5.69
CA PHE A 275 2.22 16.18 -5.63
C PHE A 275 2.96 17.50 -5.83
N VAL A 276 2.39 18.43 -6.61
CA VAL A 276 3.08 19.67 -7.00
C VAL A 276 2.33 20.93 -6.59
N ASP A 277 1.09 20.81 -6.13
CA ASP A 277 0.28 21.90 -5.59
C ASP A 277 -0.06 21.60 -4.12
N ARG A 278 0.50 22.40 -3.20
CA ARG A 278 0.32 22.25 -1.75
C ARG A 278 -1.02 22.75 -1.23
N THR A 279 -1.76 23.50 -2.04
CA THR A 279 -3.09 24.02 -1.66
C THR A 279 -4.16 22.94 -1.75
N ILE A 280 -3.91 21.90 -2.55
CA ILE A 280 -4.76 20.72 -2.65
C ILE A 280 -4.53 19.84 -1.43
N ASP A 281 -5.55 19.70 -0.58
CA ASP A 281 -5.50 18.93 0.67
C ASP A 281 -4.28 19.28 1.55
N PRO A 282 -4.22 20.50 2.12
CA PRO A 282 -3.03 21.02 2.78
C PRO A 282 -2.56 20.13 3.95
N SER A 283 -1.25 19.88 4.00
CA SER A 283 -0.57 19.13 5.06
C SER A 283 0.89 19.58 5.16
N ASP A 284 1.62 19.07 6.15
CA ASP A 284 3.05 19.35 6.33
C ASP A 284 3.95 18.65 5.28
N ARG A 285 3.36 18.02 4.24
CA ARG A 285 4.08 17.21 3.26
C ARG A 285 5.16 18.00 2.50
N ASP A 286 6.22 17.29 2.14
CA ASP A 286 7.28 17.82 1.28
C ASP A 286 6.87 17.76 -0.21
N TYR A 287 7.54 18.49 -1.11
CA TYR A 287 7.22 18.56 -2.56
C TYR A 287 7.41 17.24 -3.34
N GLY A 288 6.43 16.83 -4.14
CA GLY A 288 6.51 15.66 -5.01
C GLY A 288 5.75 14.46 -4.44
N SER A 289 6.08 13.26 -4.93
CA SER A 289 5.43 12.01 -4.53
C SER A 289 6.32 11.17 -3.61
N LEU A 290 5.78 10.04 -3.14
CA LEU A 290 6.56 9.03 -2.43
C LEU A 290 7.74 8.50 -3.28
N LEU A 291 7.56 8.40 -4.59
CA LEU A 291 8.54 7.82 -5.50
C LEU A 291 9.55 8.83 -6.06
N SER A 292 9.21 10.11 -6.15
CA SER A 292 10.02 11.10 -6.85
C SER A 292 9.78 12.53 -6.38
N GLU A 293 10.86 13.30 -6.25
CA GLU A 293 10.81 14.77 -6.10
C GLU A 293 10.59 15.48 -7.44
N GLN A 294 10.71 14.75 -8.56
CA GLN A 294 10.49 15.22 -9.91
C GLN A 294 9.41 14.34 -10.57
N PRO A 295 8.14 14.45 -10.14
CA PRO A 295 7.08 13.58 -10.64
C PRO A 295 6.82 13.82 -12.13
N HIS A 296 6.98 15.05 -12.63
CA HIS A 296 6.91 15.42 -14.06
C HIS A 296 7.83 14.56 -14.96
N LEU A 297 9.09 14.33 -14.55
CA LEU A 297 10.00 13.44 -15.29
C LEU A 297 9.75 11.95 -15.00
N MET A 298 9.45 11.60 -13.74
CA MET A 298 9.16 10.22 -13.36
C MET A 298 7.95 9.66 -14.11
N ASN A 299 7.00 10.52 -14.48
CA ASN A 299 5.82 10.15 -15.24
C ASN A 299 6.15 9.48 -16.59
N TYR A 300 7.30 9.82 -17.19
CA TYR A 300 7.81 9.19 -18.41
C TYR A 300 8.78 8.03 -18.16
N ALA A 301 9.16 7.78 -16.91
CA ALA A 301 10.11 6.72 -16.57
C ALA A 301 9.46 5.32 -16.62
N ALA A 302 10.31 4.30 -16.70
CA ALA A 302 9.86 2.90 -16.69
C ALA A 302 9.16 2.53 -15.37
N LEU A 303 9.65 3.05 -14.24
CA LEU A 303 9.03 2.85 -12.93
C LEU A 303 7.70 3.60 -12.87
N GLY A 304 6.65 2.91 -12.47
CA GLY A 304 5.31 3.47 -12.31
C GLY A 304 4.35 2.42 -11.76
N LEU A 305 3.11 2.82 -11.54
CA LEU A 305 2.04 1.92 -11.13
C LEU A 305 1.49 1.19 -12.36
N ALA A 306 1.17 -0.12 -12.21
CA ALA A 306 0.53 -0.96 -13.22
C ALA A 306 1.18 -0.91 -14.63
N ARG A 307 2.51 -0.72 -14.70
CA ARG A 307 3.23 -0.56 -15.98
C ARG A 307 2.89 -1.67 -16.97
N THR A 308 2.82 -2.90 -16.49
CA THR A 308 2.33 -4.07 -17.23
C THR A 308 1.28 -4.78 -16.40
N CYS A 309 0.11 -5.06 -16.99
CA CYS A 309 -0.99 -5.79 -16.35
C CYS A 309 -1.86 -6.49 -17.39
N THR A 310 -2.41 -7.67 -17.07
CA THR A 310 -3.50 -8.24 -17.87
C THR A 310 -4.78 -7.43 -17.68
N PRO A 311 -5.79 -7.54 -18.57
CA PRO A 311 -7.10 -6.94 -18.37
C PRO A 311 -7.75 -7.28 -17.03
N ARG A 312 -7.57 -8.53 -16.58
CA ARG A 312 -8.10 -8.97 -15.28
C ARG A 312 -7.40 -8.28 -14.13
N ALA A 313 -6.07 -8.21 -14.15
CA ALA A 313 -5.29 -7.52 -13.14
C ALA A 313 -5.61 -6.01 -13.12
N TRP A 314 -5.79 -5.38 -14.28
CA TRP A 314 -6.24 -3.99 -14.38
C TRP A 314 -7.59 -3.80 -13.66
N LEU A 315 -8.62 -4.54 -14.07
CA LEU A 315 -9.98 -4.38 -13.52
C LEU A 315 -10.07 -4.75 -12.02
N SER A 316 -9.30 -5.76 -11.59
CA SER A 316 -9.29 -6.24 -10.21
C SER A 316 -8.51 -5.31 -9.26
N THR A 317 -7.35 -4.80 -9.68
CA THR A 317 -6.40 -4.13 -8.77
C THR A 317 -6.25 -2.64 -9.08
N TRP A 318 -6.19 -2.25 -10.34
CA TRP A 318 -5.71 -0.92 -10.75
C TRP A 318 -6.78 0.03 -11.28
N SER A 319 -7.94 -0.47 -11.68
CA SER A 319 -9.06 0.38 -12.02
C SER A 319 -9.69 0.96 -10.76
N GLY A 320 -9.67 2.29 -10.63
CA GLY A 320 -10.39 3.01 -9.59
C GLY A 320 -11.91 2.96 -9.73
N LEU A 321 -12.43 2.40 -10.83
CA LEU A 321 -13.86 2.28 -11.09
C LEU A 321 -14.37 0.87 -10.84
N SER A 322 -13.56 -0.14 -11.17
CA SER A 322 -13.95 -1.55 -11.17
C SER A 322 -13.45 -2.34 -9.94
N SER A 323 -12.33 -1.96 -9.33
CA SER A 323 -11.70 -2.75 -8.26
C SER A 323 -12.62 -2.92 -7.03
N ASN A 324 -12.68 -4.15 -6.51
CA ASN A 324 -13.34 -4.45 -5.25
C ASN A 324 -12.49 -4.06 -4.01
N ALA A 325 -11.19 -3.83 -4.19
CA ALA A 325 -10.25 -3.46 -3.13
C ALA A 325 -10.32 -1.96 -2.80
N ASP A 326 -11.53 -1.46 -2.61
CA ASP A 326 -11.82 -0.10 -2.19
C ASP A 326 -11.97 -0.08 -0.67
N LEU A 327 -11.02 0.57 0.01
CA LEU A 327 -11.00 0.62 1.47
C LEU A 327 -12.27 1.26 2.02
N VAL A 328 -12.70 2.40 1.47
CA VAL A 328 -13.86 3.18 1.95
C VAL A 328 -15.14 2.34 1.85
N LYS A 329 -15.36 1.66 0.72
CA LYS A 329 -16.52 0.76 0.55
C LYS A 329 -16.48 -0.42 1.52
N ASN A 330 -15.31 -1.02 1.72
CA ASN A 330 -15.19 -2.21 2.55
C ASN A 330 -15.31 -1.90 4.05
N VAL A 331 -14.69 -0.82 4.56
CA VAL A 331 -14.78 -0.46 5.99
C VAL A 331 -16.19 -0.07 6.44
N ALA A 332 -17.05 0.34 5.51
CA ALA A 332 -18.48 0.57 5.74
C ALA A 332 -19.27 -0.69 6.10
N THR A 333 -18.63 -1.87 6.02
CA THR A 333 -19.23 -3.16 6.39
C THR A 333 -18.51 -3.85 7.54
N ILE A 334 -17.48 -3.22 8.11
CA ILE A 334 -16.64 -3.80 9.17
C ILE A 334 -17.09 -3.23 10.52
N THR A 335 -17.50 -4.13 11.42
CA THR A 335 -18.02 -3.78 12.75
C THR A 335 -17.04 -4.08 13.87
N GLU A 336 -15.95 -4.78 13.58
CA GLU A 336 -14.92 -5.12 14.55
C GLU A 336 -14.14 -3.87 14.97
N PRO A 337 -13.52 -3.85 16.17
CA PRO A 337 -12.68 -2.74 16.61
C PRO A 337 -11.69 -2.32 15.53
N THR A 338 -11.63 -1.01 15.24
CA THR A 338 -10.82 -0.47 14.14
C THR A 338 -9.96 0.71 14.58
N LEU A 339 -8.66 0.64 14.31
CA LEU A 339 -7.71 1.75 14.47
C LEU A 339 -7.22 2.23 13.10
N VAL A 340 -7.20 3.54 12.90
CA VAL A 340 -6.52 4.20 11.78
C VAL A 340 -5.40 5.07 12.34
N VAL A 341 -4.19 4.93 11.82
CA VAL A 341 -3.03 5.78 12.16
C VAL A 341 -2.51 6.44 10.89
N HIS A 342 -2.65 7.76 10.79
CA HIS A 342 -2.15 8.57 9.69
C HIS A 342 -0.74 9.09 9.95
N ALA A 343 0.07 9.16 8.90
CA ALA A 343 1.36 9.83 8.91
C ALA A 343 1.17 11.29 8.43
N GLY A 344 1.35 12.27 9.34
CA GLY A 344 0.93 13.66 9.08
C GLY A 344 1.70 14.39 7.96
N ARG A 345 2.85 13.85 7.54
CA ARG A 345 3.74 14.39 6.50
C ARG A 345 3.80 13.51 5.24
N ASP A 346 2.82 12.63 5.08
CA ASP A 346 2.72 11.72 3.93
C ASP A 346 2.53 12.49 2.60
N ARG A 347 3.17 11.99 1.55
CA ARG A 347 3.15 12.55 0.19
C ARG A 347 2.14 11.87 -0.75
N GLU A 348 1.62 10.74 -0.34
CA GLU A 348 0.69 9.92 -1.12
C GLU A 348 -0.70 9.86 -0.48
N ILE A 349 -0.76 9.97 0.84
CA ILE A 349 -2.01 9.85 1.62
C ILE A 349 -2.32 11.16 2.31
N PHE A 350 -3.40 11.78 1.86
CA PHE A 350 -3.75 13.13 2.27
C PHE A 350 -4.84 13.15 3.35
N PRO A 351 -4.99 14.25 4.12
CA PRO A 351 -6.01 14.35 5.17
C PRO A 351 -7.45 14.00 4.73
N ALA A 352 -7.84 14.32 3.50
CA ALA A 352 -9.16 13.95 2.97
C ALA A 352 -9.30 12.43 2.76
N ASP A 353 -8.23 11.69 2.48
CA ASP A 353 -8.27 10.23 2.43
C ASP A 353 -8.64 9.66 3.79
N ILE A 354 -7.97 10.14 4.85
CA ILE A 354 -8.17 9.69 6.23
C ILE A 354 -9.55 10.07 6.73
N THR A 355 -10.02 11.28 6.42
CA THR A 355 -11.37 11.72 6.77
C THR A 355 -12.43 10.83 6.11
N ALA A 356 -12.28 10.51 4.82
CA ALA A 356 -13.22 9.62 4.13
C ALA A 356 -13.22 8.20 4.72
N ILE A 357 -12.05 7.64 5.03
CA ILE A 357 -11.91 6.33 5.67
C ILE A 357 -12.56 6.37 7.07
N GLY A 358 -12.22 7.35 7.90
CA GLY A 358 -12.73 7.52 9.27
C GLY A 358 -14.25 7.65 9.32
N ASN A 359 -14.82 8.43 8.40
CA ASN A 359 -16.27 8.60 8.27
C ASN A 359 -16.96 7.31 7.81
N ALA A 360 -16.32 6.52 6.96
CA ALA A 360 -16.90 5.30 6.42
C ALA A 360 -16.84 4.10 7.37
N ILE A 361 -15.92 4.04 8.35
CA ILE A 361 -15.84 2.90 9.28
C ILE A 361 -17.17 2.72 10.02
N ALA A 362 -17.76 1.52 9.88
CA ALA A 362 -19.02 1.15 10.49
C ALA A 362 -18.90 0.70 11.97
N SER A 363 -17.70 0.35 12.42
CA SER A 363 -17.43 0.02 13.82
C SER A 363 -17.72 1.19 14.75
N THR A 364 -18.40 0.90 15.86
CA THR A 364 -18.62 1.86 16.95
C THR A 364 -17.39 1.99 17.85
N ASP A 365 -16.56 0.96 17.93
CA ASP A 365 -15.23 1.01 18.55
C ASP A 365 -14.20 1.35 17.47
N LYS A 366 -14.15 2.64 17.12
CA LYS A 366 -13.18 3.17 16.15
C LYS A 366 -12.36 4.31 16.71
N ARG A 367 -11.08 4.34 16.33
CA ARG A 367 -10.13 5.41 16.67
C ARG A 367 -9.35 5.82 15.43
N VAL A 368 -9.21 7.14 15.22
CA VAL A 368 -8.40 7.72 14.15
C VAL A 368 -7.36 8.62 14.81
N GLU A 369 -6.08 8.32 14.59
CA GLU A 369 -4.95 9.04 15.13
C GLU A 369 -4.06 9.56 14.01
N THR A 370 -3.42 10.70 14.22
CA THR A 370 -2.40 11.23 13.31
C THR A 370 -1.10 11.36 14.08
N ILE A 371 0.00 10.88 13.51
CA ILE A 371 1.35 11.12 14.02
C ILE A 371 1.91 12.34 13.27
N PRO A 372 1.96 13.53 13.90
CA PRO A 372 2.42 14.75 13.23
C PRO A 372 3.88 14.60 12.79
N GLY A 373 4.23 15.20 11.66
CA GLY A 373 5.60 15.16 11.13
C GLY A 373 6.05 13.80 10.56
N ALA A 374 5.29 12.73 10.75
CA ALA A 374 5.63 11.39 10.25
C ALA A 374 5.47 11.26 8.74
N ARG A 375 6.44 10.59 8.10
CA ARG A 375 6.38 10.21 6.68
C ARG A 375 5.66 8.87 6.49
N HIS A 376 5.44 8.48 5.24
CA HIS A 376 4.56 7.37 4.84
C HIS A 376 4.80 6.03 5.57
N TYR A 377 6.05 5.66 5.86
CA TYR A 377 6.40 4.45 6.60
C TYR A 377 6.89 4.75 8.02
N PHE A 378 6.54 5.93 8.54
CA PHE A 378 7.01 6.47 9.81
C PHE A 378 8.54 6.52 9.91
N GLU A 379 9.22 6.59 8.77
CA GLU A 379 10.68 6.54 8.71
C GLU A 379 11.33 7.83 9.25
N PRO A 380 12.51 7.75 9.88
CA PRO A 380 13.21 8.92 10.39
C PRO A 380 13.79 9.75 9.25
N GLU A 381 14.15 11.01 9.50
CA GLU A 381 14.75 11.90 8.50
C GLU A 381 15.94 11.29 7.74
N LEU A 382 16.10 11.71 6.49
CA LEU A 382 17.20 11.21 5.66
C LEU A 382 18.55 11.59 6.30
N GLY A 383 19.40 10.61 6.54
CA GLY A 383 20.70 10.82 7.20
C GLY A 383 20.66 10.85 8.73
N ALA A 384 19.48 10.70 9.34
CA ALA A 384 19.39 10.39 10.77
C ALA A 384 20.08 9.04 11.05
N PRO A 385 20.77 8.87 12.18
CA PRO A 385 21.35 7.58 12.55
C PRO A 385 20.24 6.52 12.64
N THR A 386 20.19 5.62 11.66
CA THR A 386 19.31 4.45 11.74
C THR A 386 20.05 3.36 12.52
N ALA A 387 19.38 2.78 13.52
CA ALA A 387 19.92 1.67 14.31
C ALA A 387 19.97 0.33 13.52
N LEU A 388 20.15 0.38 12.20
CA LEU A 388 20.37 -0.83 11.42
C LEU A 388 21.80 -1.33 11.71
N PRO A 389 22.00 -2.62 12.02
CA PRO A 389 23.34 -3.16 12.18
C PRO A 389 24.07 -3.01 10.84
N ARG A 390 25.22 -2.32 10.84
CA ARG A 390 26.22 -2.55 9.81
C ARG A 390 26.50 -4.04 9.82
N SER A 391 26.28 -4.72 8.69
CA SER A 391 26.76 -6.09 8.52
C SER A 391 28.26 -6.10 8.83
N GLY A 392 28.62 -6.74 9.92
CA GLY A 392 29.99 -6.84 10.40
C GLY A 392 30.82 -7.72 9.48
N GLY A 393 31.29 -7.16 8.37
CA GLY A 393 32.46 -7.64 7.67
C GLY A 393 33.67 -6.86 8.19
N ARG A 394 34.44 -7.45 9.12
CA ARG A 394 35.80 -6.98 9.35
C ARG A 394 36.59 -7.25 8.06
N ALA A 395 36.78 -6.23 7.25
CA ALA A 395 37.92 -6.14 6.36
C ALA A 395 38.90 -5.18 7.04
N GLU A 396 39.93 -5.74 7.67
CA GLU A 396 41.15 -5.00 7.97
C GLU A 396 41.74 -4.52 6.64
N GLY A 397 42.02 -3.23 6.55
CA GLY A 397 42.57 -2.61 5.35
C GLY A 397 42.77 -1.11 5.60
N GLU A 398 43.99 -0.75 5.98
CA GLU A 398 44.46 0.62 6.08
C GLU A 398 44.28 1.39 4.76
N ALA A 399 43.85 2.66 4.86
CA ALA A 399 44.61 3.84 4.44
C ALA A 399 43.74 5.05 4.01
N SER A 400 44.05 6.18 4.64
CA SER A 400 44.20 7.53 4.07
C SER A 400 42.98 8.41 3.68
N THR A 401 42.79 9.45 4.50
CA THR A 401 42.64 10.89 4.17
C THR A 401 41.61 11.35 3.13
N THR A 402 40.61 12.12 3.55
CA THR A 402 40.58 13.60 3.43
C THR A 402 39.26 14.14 3.98
N ALA A 403 39.35 15.13 4.88
CA ALA A 403 38.21 15.81 5.51
C ALA A 403 37.97 17.16 4.83
N LEU A 404 36.69 17.54 4.65
CA LEU A 404 36.28 18.91 4.36
C LEU A 404 35.00 19.27 5.17
N PRO A 405 34.80 20.56 5.49
CA PRO A 405 34.25 20.97 6.78
C PRO A 405 32.72 21.13 6.81
N ARG A 406 32.15 20.94 8.01
CA ARG A 406 30.74 21.22 8.34
C ARG A 406 30.55 22.71 8.63
N SER A 407 29.64 23.37 7.94
CA SER A 407 29.09 24.67 8.32
C SER A 407 27.94 24.49 9.31
N ALA A 408 28.08 25.12 10.49
CA ALA A 408 27.05 25.18 11.52
C ALA A 408 25.95 26.19 11.15
N GLY A 409 24.69 25.83 11.40
CA GLY A 409 23.54 26.69 11.16
C GLY A 409 22.30 26.23 11.91
N ARG A 410 22.13 26.78 13.11
CA ARG A 410 20.93 27.05 13.93
C ARG A 410 19.86 25.98 14.16
N ALA A 411 19.58 25.84 15.45
CA ALA A 411 18.49 25.09 16.06
C ALA A 411 17.12 25.72 15.78
N GLU A 412 16.14 24.87 15.44
CA GLU A 412 14.72 25.16 15.55
C GLU A 412 14.01 23.90 16.11
N GLY A 413 13.12 24.14 17.08
CA GLY A 413 12.02 23.25 17.48
C GLY A 413 12.39 21.90 18.08
N GLU A 414 12.32 21.78 19.40
CA GLU A 414 12.34 20.50 20.10
C GLU A 414 11.02 19.74 19.87
N ALA A 415 10.83 19.24 18.63
CA ALA A 415 9.85 18.21 18.35
C ALA A 415 10.25 16.94 19.12
N SER A 416 9.26 16.26 19.71
CA SER A 416 9.40 15.03 20.47
C SER A 416 10.48 14.10 19.90
N LYS A 417 11.47 13.73 20.73
CA LYS A 417 12.63 12.90 20.37
C LYS A 417 12.27 11.43 20.10
N THR A 418 11.00 11.05 20.18
CA THR A 418 10.53 9.70 19.89
C THR A 418 10.50 9.46 18.38
N PRO A 419 11.24 8.47 17.84
CA PRO A 419 11.15 8.13 16.43
C PRO A 419 9.70 7.87 16.00
N HIS A 420 9.27 8.32 14.82
CA HIS A 420 7.87 8.22 14.40
C HIS A 420 7.32 6.78 14.38
N VAL A 421 8.16 5.77 14.08
CA VAL A 421 7.79 4.35 14.23
C VAL A 421 7.37 4.05 15.67
N GLU A 422 8.14 4.49 16.65
CA GLU A 422 7.84 4.27 18.06
C GLU A 422 6.55 4.99 18.46
N ALA A 423 6.34 6.23 18.00
CA ALA A 423 5.10 6.97 18.23
C ALA A 423 3.87 6.26 17.62
N CYS A 424 3.99 5.69 16.42
CA CYS A 424 2.94 4.87 15.81
C CYS A 424 2.67 3.60 16.65
N MET A 425 3.73 2.92 17.12
CA MET A 425 3.60 1.70 17.93
C MET A 425 3.09 1.96 19.35
N ASP A 426 3.33 3.15 19.91
CA ASP A 426 2.76 3.60 21.19
C ASP A 426 1.25 3.84 21.11
N VAL A 427 0.69 3.93 19.90
CA VAL A 427 -0.77 3.89 19.69
C VAL A 427 -1.23 2.45 19.43
N VAL A 428 -0.54 1.73 18.54
CA VAL A 428 -0.94 0.39 18.07
C VAL A 428 -0.91 -0.65 19.18
N VAL A 429 0.17 -0.73 19.98
CA VAL A 429 0.32 -1.79 20.99
C VAL A 429 -0.73 -1.65 22.10
N PRO A 430 -0.89 -0.48 22.77
CA PRO A 430 -1.91 -0.34 23.80
C PRO A 430 -3.32 -0.60 23.27
N TRP A 431 -3.62 -0.15 22.05
CA TRP A 431 -4.93 -0.38 21.43
C TRP A 431 -5.28 -1.87 21.30
N ILE A 432 -4.30 -2.73 20.94
CA ILE A 432 -4.49 -4.19 20.91
C ILE A 432 -4.68 -4.73 22.33
N GLN A 433 -3.83 -4.33 23.28
CA GLN A 433 -3.86 -4.83 24.66
C GLN A 433 -5.20 -4.52 25.33
N GLU A 434 -5.70 -3.29 25.21
CA GLU A 434 -6.98 -2.85 25.79
C GLU A 434 -8.20 -3.67 25.33
N ARG A 435 -8.11 -4.35 24.18
CA ARG A 435 -9.26 -5.02 23.53
C ARG A 435 -9.18 -6.54 23.56
N PHE A 436 -7.97 -7.10 23.61
CA PHE A 436 -7.76 -8.52 23.36
C PHE A 436 -6.85 -9.22 24.37
N ALA A 437 -6.12 -8.50 25.21
CA ALA A 437 -5.29 -9.06 26.29
C ALA A 437 -6.08 -9.08 27.61
#